data_AF-A0A5B8RKR2-F1
#
_entry.id   AF-A0A5B8RKR2-F1
#
_cell.length_a   1.000
_cell.length_b   1.000
_cell.length_c   1.000
_cell.angle_alpha   90.00
_cell.angle_beta   90.00
_cell.angle_gamma   90.00
#
_symmetry.space_group_name_H-M   'P 1'
#
loop_
_entity.id
_entity.type
_entity.pdbx_description
1 polymer ?
#
loop_
_entity_poly.entity_id
_entity_poly.type
_entity_poly.pdbx_seq_one_letter_code
_entity_poly.pdbx_strand_id
1 'polypeptide(L)' 'MCERIGIEAPALPHRRRAGDRGTYQDYYTPETRALVARHYAEDIERFGYRFGDGD' A
#
# COMPACT_ATOMS: atom_id res chain seq x y z
N MET A 1 5.48 -15.34 -3.27
CA MET A 1 4.64 -16.14 -4.22
C MET A 1 5.44 -17.27 -4.83
N CYS A 2 6.57 -16.98 -5.49
CA CYS A 2 7.49 -18.01 -6.02
C CYS A 2 7.85 -19.08 -4.98
N GLU A 3 8.19 -18.64 -3.76
CA GLU A 3 8.49 -19.52 -2.62
C GLU A 3 7.33 -20.46 -2.25
N ARG A 4 6.07 -19.99 -2.34
CA ARG A 4 4.89 -20.79 -1.99
C ARG A 4 4.61 -21.92 -2.97
N ILE A 5 5.11 -21.82 -4.20
CA ILE A 5 4.92 -22.81 -5.27
C ILE A 5 6.22 -23.56 -5.62
N GLY A 6 7.28 -23.36 -4.84
CA GLY A 6 8.54 -24.08 -4.98
C GLY A 6 9.39 -23.69 -6.19
N ILE A 7 9.22 -22.47 -6.72
CA ILE A 7 10.06 -21.96 -7.83
C ILE A 7 11.03 -20.89 -7.34
N GLU A 8 12.20 -20.83 -7.96
CA GLU A 8 13.17 -19.76 -7.70
C GLU A 8 12.60 -18.40 -8.10
N ALA A 9 12.69 -17.42 -7.19
CA ALA A 9 12.21 -16.08 -7.44
C ALA A 9 13.17 -15.34 -8.39
N PRO A 10 12.73 -14.91 -9.58
CA PRO A 10 13.58 -14.12 -10.45
C PRO A 10 13.86 -12.74 -9.84
N ALA A 11 15.01 -12.16 -10.18
CA ALA A 11 15.28 -10.77 -9.82
C ALA A 11 14.28 -9.84 -10.54
N LEU A 12 13.50 -9.09 -9.77
CA LEU A 12 12.53 -8.11 -10.28
C LEU A 12 13.11 -6.70 -10.13
N PRO A 13 13.81 -6.17 -11.14
CA PRO A 13 14.38 -4.83 -11.04
C PRO A 13 13.28 -3.78 -11.03
N HIS A 14 13.32 -2.86 -10.06
CA HIS A 14 12.40 -1.74 -9.93
C HIS A 14 12.74 -0.63 -10.96
N ARG A 15 12.56 -0.93 -12.26
CA ARG A 15 12.98 -0.04 -13.37
C ARG A 15 12.15 1.22 -13.51
N ARG A 16 10.89 1.20 -13.07
CA ARG A 16 10.00 2.37 -13.08
C ARG A 16 9.85 2.91 -11.67
N ARG A 17 10.77 3.78 -11.27
CA ARG A 17 10.67 4.53 -10.03
C ARG A 17 10.33 5.99 -10.37
N ALA A 18 9.18 6.47 -9.90
CA ALA A 18 8.86 7.89 -9.99
C ALA A 18 9.53 8.60 -8.80
N GLY A 19 10.67 9.25 -9.03
CA GLY A 19 11.42 9.98 -7.99
C GLY A 19 10.86 11.37 -7.70
N ASP A 20 10.17 11.97 -8.66
CA ASP A 20 9.65 13.35 -8.57
C ASP A 20 8.24 13.46 -7.97
N ARG A 21 7.69 12.36 -7.44
CA ARG A 21 6.37 12.37 -6.78
C ARG A 21 6.54 12.26 -5.28
N GLY A 22 5.77 13.07 -4.55
CA GLY A 22 5.63 12.93 -3.10
C GLY A 22 5.06 11.57 -2.71
N THR A 23 5.00 11.35 -1.40
CA THR A 23 4.41 10.14 -0.84
C THR A 23 2.91 10.15 -1.14
N TYR A 24 2.27 8.98 -1.27
CA TYR A 24 0.83 8.96 -1.61
C TYR A 24 -0.02 9.63 -0.51
N GLN A 25 0.50 9.68 0.71
CA GLN A 25 -0.08 10.29 1.89
C GLN A 25 -0.32 11.80 1.68
N ASP A 26 0.50 12.46 0.87
CA ASP A 26 0.40 13.90 0.56
C ASP A 26 -0.91 14.25 -0.17
N TYR A 27 -1.57 13.27 -0.80
CA TYR A 27 -2.88 13.47 -1.45
C TYR A 27 -4.07 13.42 -0.49
N TYR A 28 -3.86 13.09 0.78
CA TYR A 28 -4.93 12.94 1.77
C TYR A 28 -4.87 14.05 2.82
N THR A 29 -6.02 14.68 3.04
CA THR A 29 -6.23 15.55 4.20
C THR A 29 -6.69 14.70 5.39
N PRO A 30 -6.65 15.23 6.62
CA PRO A 30 -7.22 14.55 7.78
C PRO A 30 -8.69 14.18 7.58
N GLU A 31 -9.45 15.03 6.90
CA GLU A 31 -10.86 14.80 6.59
C GLU A 31 -11.05 13.65 5.61
N THR A 32 -10.35 13.67 4.46
CA THR A 32 -10.51 12.60 3.46
C THR A 32 -10.01 11.25 3.98
N ARG A 33 -8.96 11.25 4.81
CA ARG A 33 -8.50 10.05 5.53
C ARG A 33 -9.58 9.50 6.48
N ALA A 34 -10.26 10.36 7.23
CA ALA A 34 -11.33 9.93 8.13
C ALA A 34 -12.53 9.34 7.37
N LEU A 35 -12.88 9.93 6.21
CA LEU A 35 -13.93 9.40 5.35
C LEU A 35 -13.59 8.00 4.83
N VAL A 36 -12.37 7.80 4.35
CA VAL A 36 -11.89 6.48 3.90
C VAL A 36 -11.91 5.48 5.06
N ALA A 37 -11.39 5.85 6.23
CA ALA A 37 -11.36 4.96 7.39
C ALA A 37 -12.76 4.52 7.83
N ARG A 38 -13.74 5.43 7.79
CA ARG A 38 -15.14 5.11 8.10
C ARG A 38 -15.78 4.23 7.03
N HIS A 39 -15.56 4.54 5.76
CA HIS A 39 -16.22 3.83 4.66
C HIS A 39 -15.71 2.39 4.52
N TYR A 40 -14.41 2.17 4.74
CA TYR A 40 -13.74 0.87 4.59
C TYR A 40 -13.38 0.23 5.93
N ALA A 41 -14.08 0.58 7.02
CA ALA A 41 -13.77 0.10 8.37
C ALA A 41 -13.69 -1.43 8.45
N GLU A 42 -14.69 -2.13 7.88
CA GLU A 42 -14.73 -3.59 7.88
C GLU A 42 -13.52 -4.22 7.16
N ASP A 43 -13.15 -3.69 5.98
CA ASP A 43 -11.99 -4.18 5.23
C ASP A 43 -10.69 -3.88 5.98
N ILE A 44 -10.57 -2.69 6.56
CA ILE A 44 -9.40 -2.29 7.35
C ILE A 44 -9.22 -3.24 8.53
N GLU A 45 -10.28 -3.58 9.25
CA GLU A 45 -10.24 -4.54 10.37
C GLU A 45 -9.92 -5.96 9.88
N ARG A 46 -10.57 -6.40 8.80
CA ARG A 46 -10.41 -7.75 8.25
C ARG A 46 -9.01 -8.02 7.72
N PHE A 47 -8.41 -7.04 7.07
CA PHE A 47 -7.10 -7.18 6.41
C PHE A 47 -5.95 -6.56 7.21
N GLY A 48 -6.24 -5.86 8.32
CA GLY A 48 -5.24 -5.25 9.17
C GLY A 48 -4.52 -4.05 8.53
N TYR A 49 -5.20 -3.32 7.64
CA TYR A 49 -4.57 -2.20 6.93
C TYR A 49 -4.26 -1.03 7.86
N ARG A 50 -3.11 -0.41 7.68
CA ARG A 50 -2.72 0.83 8.37
C ARG A 50 -2.36 1.91 7.37
N PHE A 51 -2.82 3.13 7.65
CA PHE A 51 -2.49 4.28 6.81
C PHE A 51 -0.99 4.57 6.93
N GLY A 52 -0.26 4.43 5.82
CA GLY A 52 1.18 4.64 5.75
C GLY A 52 2.05 3.38 5.93
N ASP A 53 1.46 2.18 6.00
CA ASP A 53 2.22 0.92 6.19
C ASP A 53 3.03 0.47 4.96
N GLY A 54 2.92 1.20 3.84
CA GLY A 54 3.49 0.84 2.54
C GLY A 54 4.75 1.59 2.15
N ASP A 55 5.44 2.25 3.09
CA ASP A 55 6.76 2.89 2.88
C ASP A 55 7.89 2.03 3.47
#